data_AF-A0A4R6QQW7-F1
#
_entry.id   AF-A0A4R6QQW7-F1
#
_cell.length_a   1.000
_cell.length_b   1.000
_cell.length_c   1.000
_cell.angle_alpha   90.00
_cell.angle_beta   90.00
_cell.angle_gamma   90.00
#
_symmetry.space_group_name_H-M   'P 1'
#
loop_
_entity.id
_entity.type
_entity.pdbx_description
1 polymer ?
#
loop_
_entity_poly.entity_id
_entity_poly.type
_entity_poly.pdbx_seq_one_letter_code
_entity_poly.pdbx_strand_id
1 'polypeptide(L)'
;MLGASQAPNAGTLTAGPDPGAWKPGMKQQPWRLALIALGLLAGCASAPPPKPLPAPPPPAARPAPAQTDAQRRTEFDRSLDHWHGARTQELFAKLGAPKSSTRSGDGTLVHLYARSAQLKGPKGPVTFSCVVRYIVNERSDRIINHSIEGC
;
A
#
# COMPACT_ATOMS: atom_id res chain seq x y z
N MET A 1 -6.90 -19.80 65.45
CA MET A 1 -8.24 -19.99 64.86
C MET A 1 -8.09 -19.74 63.37
N LEU A 2 -7.94 -20.79 62.54
CA LEU A 2 -9.03 -21.41 61.77
C LEU A 2 -9.78 -20.36 60.92
N GLY A 3 -9.79 -20.34 59.58
CA GLY A 3 -9.27 -21.27 58.58
C GLY A 3 -9.77 -20.89 57.17
N ALA A 4 -9.41 -21.75 56.18
CA ALA A 4 -9.99 -21.95 54.84
C ALA A 4 -9.80 -20.83 53.79
N SER A 5 -9.01 -21.00 52.74
CA SER A 5 -9.14 -21.90 51.56
C SER A 5 -10.14 -21.41 50.52
N GLN A 6 -9.66 -20.96 49.33
CA GLN A 6 -10.07 -21.48 48.01
C GLN A 6 -9.48 -20.67 46.84
N ALA A 7 -8.59 -21.30 46.08
CA ALA A 7 -8.69 -21.44 44.62
C ALA A 7 -9.01 -22.93 44.36
N PRO A 8 -9.59 -23.39 43.22
CA PRO A 8 -9.52 -22.85 41.86
C PRO A 8 -10.87 -22.84 41.12
N ASN A 9 -10.92 -22.32 39.89
CA ASN A 9 -11.82 -22.88 38.87
C ASN A 9 -11.21 -22.74 37.48
N ALA A 10 -10.83 -23.90 36.95
CA ALA A 10 -10.63 -24.16 35.54
C ALA A 10 -12.00 -24.14 34.85
N GLY A 11 -12.18 -23.22 33.91
CA GLY A 11 -13.28 -23.22 32.96
C GLY A 11 -12.76 -23.63 31.59
N THR A 12 -12.69 -24.93 31.35
CA THR A 12 -12.52 -25.53 30.03
C THR A 12 -13.72 -25.17 29.16
N LEU A 13 -13.52 -24.37 28.11
CA LEU A 13 -14.43 -24.33 26.97
C LEU A 13 -13.83 -25.16 25.84
N THR A 14 -14.51 -26.25 25.59
CA THR A 14 -14.28 -27.27 24.58
C THR A 14 -14.41 -26.71 23.16
N ALA A 15 -13.37 -27.01 22.37
CA ALA A 15 -13.34 -27.41 20.96
C ALA A 15 -14.54 -27.15 20.04
N GLY A 16 -14.25 -26.41 18.96
CA GLY A 16 -14.67 -26.74 17.58
C GLY A 16 -15.26 -25.57 16.77
N PRO A 17 -15.06 -25.48 15.44
CA PRO A 17 -13.95 -25.96 14.61
C PRO A 17 -13.33 -24.85 13.72
N ASP A 18 -12.01 -24.86 13.55
CA ASP A 18 -11.34 -24.37 12.32
C ASP A 18 -11.22 -25.60 11.37
N PRO A 19 -11.19 -25.51 10.02
CA PRO A 19 -10.98 -24.34 9.17
C PRO A 19 -11.98 -24.22 8.00
N GLY A 20 -12.60 -23.06 7.86
CA GLY A 20 -13.40 -22.72 6.67
C GLY A 20 -12.50 -22.57 5.45
N ALA A 21 -12.44 -23.62 4.64
CA ALA A 21 -11.77 -23.72 3.35
C ALA A 21 -11.95 -22.47 2.47
N TRP A 22 -10.86 -21.72 2.29
CA TRP A 22 -10.74 -20.72 1.22
C TRP A 22 -10.67 -21.48 -0.11
N LYS A 23 -11.80 -21.53 -0.82
CA LYS A 23 -11.84 -21.98 -2.22
C LYS A 23 -10.92 -21.09 -3.07
N PRO A 24 -9.98 -21.65 -3.86
CA PRO A 24 -9.36 -20.93 -4.96
C PRO A 24 -10.37 -20.90 -6.12
N GLY A 25 -11.24 -19.89 -6.12
CA GLY A 25 -12.19 -19.63 -7.19
C GLY A 25 -11.50 -19.01 -8.40
N MET A 26 -10.89 -19.87 -9.21
CA MET A 26 -10.50 -19.60 -10.59
C MET A 26 -11.58 -18.81 -11.34
N LYS A 27 -11.21 -17.65 -11.89
CA LYS A 27 -11.77 -17.19 -13.17
C LYS A 27 -10.59 -16.93 -14.11
N GLN A 28 -10.18 -18.00 -14.78
CA GLN A 28 -9.44 -17.89 -16.02
C GLN A 28 -10.37 -17.22 -17.05
N GLN A 29 -9.97 -16.08 -17.59
CA GLN A 29 -10.47 -15.62 -18.88
C GLN A 29 -9.35 -15.79 -19.91
N PRO A 30 -9.36 -16.90 -20.67
CA PRO A 30 -8.47 -17.09 -21.80
C PRO A 30 -9.03 -16.36 -23.01
N TRP A 31 -8.46 -15.20 -23.34
CA TRP A 31 -8.71 -14.60 -24.66
C TRP A 31 -7.75 -15.25 -25.65
N ARG A 32 -8.17 -16.41 -26.15
CA ARG A 32 -7.64 -17.02 -27.36
C ARG A 32 -8.62 -16.76 -28.50
N LEU A 33 -8.02 -16.34 -29.62
CA LEU A 33 -8.49 -16.47 -31.01
C LEU A 33 -9.41 -15.38 -31.54
N ALA A 34 -8.84 -14.55 -32.44
CA ALA A 34 -9.36 -14.44 -33.80
C ALA A 34 -8.20 -14.06 -34.75
N LEU A 35 -7.59 -15.09 -35.36
CA LEU A 35 -6.91 -14.98 -36.65
C LEU A 35 -8.01 -14.83 -37.71
N ILE A 36 -8.05 -13.69 -38.39
CA ILE A 36 -8.84 -13.47 -39.61
C ILE A 36 -7.90 -12.65 -40.52
N ALA A 37 -7.17 -13.29 -41.42
CA ALA A 37 -7.54 -13.76 -42.75
C ALA A 37 -6.93 -12.84 -43.82
N LEU A 38 -6.22 -13.50 -44.71
CA LEU A 38 -5.55 -13.00 -45.91
C LEU A 38 -6.55 -12.25 -46.81
N GLY A 39 -6.21 -11.01 -47.18
CA GLY A 39 -6.89 -10.25 -48.23
C GLY A 39 -5.87 -9.75 -49.24
N LEU A 40 -5.62 -10.55 -50.27
CA LEU A 40 -4.89 -10.19 -51.48
C LEU A 40 -5.61 -9.05 -52.21
N LEU A 41 -4.93 -7.91 -52.39
CA LEU A 41 -5.20 -7.01 -53.52
C LEU A 41 -3.87 -6.53 -54.09
N ALA A 42 -3.56 -7.08 -55.26
CA ALA A 42 -2.51 -6.63 -56.15
C ALA A 42 -2.85 -5.22 -56.69
N GLY A 43 -1.84 -4.35 -56.71
CA GLY A 43 -1.92 -3.02 -57.28
C GLY A 43 -0.52 -2.41 -57.40
N CYS A 44 0.25 -2.86 -58.40
CA CYS A 44 1.50 -2.22 -58.78
C CYS A 44 1.19 -0.90 -59.50
N ALA A 45 1.27 0.21 -58.79
CA ALA A 45 1.43 1.52 -59.39
C ALA A 45 2.77 2.09 -58.89
N SER A 46 3.75 2.19 -59.79
CA SER A 46 5.05 2.81 -59.53
C SER A 46 4.88 4.29 -59.21
N ALA A 47 4.68 4.61 -57.94
CA ALA A 47 4.84 5.96 -57.42
C ALA A 47 6.34 6.23 -57.13
N PRO A 48 6.86 7.43 -57.43
CA PRO A 48 8.22 7.80 -57.02
C PRO A 48 8.33 7.70 -55.49
N PRO A 49 9.50 7.29 -54.95
CA PRO A 49 9.66 7.11 -53.51
C PRO A 49 9.37 8.44 -52.80
N PRO A 50 8.52 8.43 -51.74
CA PRO A 50 8.29 9.62 -50.94
C PRO A 50 9.62 10.08 -50.34
N LYS A 51 9.87 11.40 -50.36
CA LYS A 51 11.01 12.01 -49.67
C LYS A 51 11.03 11.51 -48.21
N PRO A 52 12.19 11.11 -47.66
CA PRO A 52 12.28 10.78 -46.25
C PRO A 52 11.81 11.98 -45.42
N LEU A 53 10.68 11.84 -44.76
CA LEU A 53 10.30 12.76 -43.69
C LEU A 53 11.36 12.63 -42.59
N PRO A 54 11.80 13.74 -41.97
CA PRO A 54 12.68 13.65 -40.80
C PRO A 54 11.99 12.78 -39.74
N ALA A 55 12.73 11.79 -39.24
CA ALA A 55 12.22 10.92 -38.19
C ALA A 55 11.76 11.78 -37.00
N PRO A 56 10.58 11.51 -36.42
CA PRO A 56 10.15 12.23 -35.23
C PRO A 56 11.23 12.05 -34.15
N PRO A 57 11.52 13.11 -33.36
CA PRO A 57 12.49 13.01 -32.29
C PRO A 57 12.14 11.82 -31.39
N PRO A 58 13.14 11.09 -30.86
CA PRO A 58 12.88 9.98 -29.96
C PRO A 58 12.01 10.46 -28.81
N PRO A 59 10.97 9.68 -28.41
CA PRO A 59 10.12 10.07 -27.30
C PRO A 59 10.96 10.30 -26.05
N ALA A 60 10.68 11.39 -25.34
CA ALA A 60 11.38 11.72 -24.10
C ALA A 60 11.44 10.49 -23.18
N ALA A 61 12.65 10.18 -22.70
CA ALA A 61 12.88 9.03 -21.83
C ALA A 61 11.95 9.12 -20.63
N ARG A 62 11.12 8.10 -20.42
CA ARG A 62 10.29 8.01 -19.22
C ARG A 62 11.20 7.86 -18.00
N PRO A 63 10.91 8.55 -16.88
CA PRO A 63 11.60 8.31 -15.64
C PRO A 63 11.56 6.82 -15.27
N ALA A 64 12.67 6.30 -14.74
CA ALA A 64 12.71 4.94 -14.25
C ALA A 64 11.68 4.79 -13.10
N PRO A 65 10.92 3.67 -13.03
CA PRO A 65 9.89 3.48 -12.00
C PRO A 65 10.38 3.76 -10.57
N ALA A 66 11.61 3.35 -10.24
CA ALA A 66 12.23 3.58 -8.93
C ALA A 66 12.39 5.07 -8.56
N GLN A 67 12.66 5.95 -9.53
CA GLN A 67 12.76 7.39 -9.27
C GLN A 67 11.39 8.00 -8.96
N THR A 68 10.33 7.52 -9.62
CA THR A 68 8.95 7.97 -9.34
C THR A 68 8.48 7.50 -7.97
N ASP A 69 8.85 6.29 -7.55
CA ASP A 69 8.51 5.77 -6.22
C ASP A 69 9.22 6.50 -5.09
N ALA A 70 10.51 6.83 -5.26
CA ALA A 70 11.24 7.63 -4.28
C ALA A 70 10.61 9.02 -4.10
N GLN A 71 10.23 9.69 -5.19
CA GLN A 71 9.57 10.99 -5.12
C GLN A 71 8.20 10.90 -4.42
N ARG A 72 7.40 9.88 -4.76
CA ARG A 72 6.10 9.63 -4.11
C ARG A 72 6.25 9.35 -2.62
N ARG A 73 7.26 8.55 -2.23
CA ARG A 73 7.56 8.29 -0.82
C ARG A 73 7.90 9.57 -0.07
N THR A 74 8.73 10.45 -0.64
CA THR A 74 9.07 11.75 -0.01
C THR A 74 7.85 12.66 0.12
N GLU A 75 6.99 12.73 -0.89
CA GLU A 75 5.76 13.52 -0.81
C GLU A 75 4.79 12.95 0.23
N PHE A 76 4.66 11.62 0.28
CA PHE A 76 3.88 10.92 1.28
C PHE A 76 4.41 11.17 2.68
N ASP A 77 5.73 11.06 2.89
CA ASP A 77 6.38 11.30 4.19
C ASP A 77 6.11 12.72 4.71
N ARG A 78 6.27 13.73 3.84
CA ARG A 78 5.92 15.12 4.17
C ARG A 78 4.46 15.29 4.56
N SER A 79 3.56 14.51 3.96
CA SER A 79 2.15 14.55 4.33
C SER A 79 1.89 14.06 5.76
N LEU A 80 2.83 13.36 6.39
CA LEU A 80 2.73 12.84 7.76
C LEU A 80 3.23 13.84 8.81
N ASP A 81 4.02 14.85 8.43
CA ASP A 81 4.67 15.79 9.36
C ASP A 81 3.71 16.48 10.33
N HIS A 82 2.47 16.75 9.91
CA HIS A 82 1.45 17.37 10.76
C HIS A 82 1.04 16.52 11.98
N TRP A 83 1.36 15.23 11.99
CA TRP A 83 1.11 14.37 13.16
C TRP A 83 2.12 14.61 14.28
N HIS A 84 3.28 15.19 14.00
CA HIS A 84 4.28 15.45 15.03
C HIS A 84 3.74 16.43 16.08
N GLY A 85 3.73 16.01 17.34
CA GLY A 85 3.16 16.74 18.48
C GLY A 85 1.65 16.56 18.66
N ALA A 86 0.94 15.94 17.72
CA ALA A 86 -0.49 15.64 17.86
C ALA A 86 -0.74 14.67 19.02
N ARG A 87 -1.95 14.71 19.60
CA ARG A 87 -2.34 13.76 20.65
C ARG A 87 -2.64 12.40 20.06
N THR A 88 -2.36 11.32 20.78
CA THR A 88 -2.68 9.96 20.32
C THR A 88 -4.18 9.79 20.10
N GLN A 89 -5.02 10.38 20.95
CA GLN A 89 -6.46 10.38 20.77
C GLN A 89 -6.91 11.02 19.44
N GLU A 90 -6.24 12.09 18.99
CA GLU A 90 -6.54 12.74 17.72
C GLU A 90 -6.19 11.84 16.54
N LEU A 91 -5.04 11.17 16.61
CA LEU A 91 -4.62 10.16 15.64
C LEU A 91 -5.70 9.07 15.51
N PHE A 92 -6.18 8.54 16.64
CA PHE A 92 -7.20 7.50 16.65
C PHE A 92 -8.56 8.00 16.14
N ALA A 93 -8.94 9.23 16.48
CA ALA A 93 -10.19 9.81 16.02
C ALA A 93 -10.21 9.99 14.50
N LYS A 94 -9.07 10.33 13.89
CA LYS A 94 -8.97 10.57 12.44
C LYS A 94 -8.70 9.29 11.64
N LEU A 95 -7.94 8.36 12.18
CA LEU A 95 -7.46 7.18 11.45
C LEU A 95 -8.14 5.88 11.86
N GLY A 96 -8.89 5.89 12.96
CA GLY A 96 -9.38 4.69 13.61
C GLY A 96 -8.31 4.00 14.44
N ALA A 97 -8.59 2.75 14.82
CA ALA A 97 -7.65 1.95 15.58
C ALA A 97 -6.41 1.58 14.73
N PRO A 98 -5.22 1.52 15.35
CA PRO A 98 -4.03 1.04 14.67
C PRO A 98 -4.16 -0.42 14.25
N LYS A 99 -3.42 -0.82 13.21
CA LYS A 99 -3.30 -2.23 12.82
C LYS A 99 -2.63 -3.06 13.90
N SER A 100 -1.65 -2.49 14.57
CA SER A 100 -1.02 -3.06 15.75
C SER A 100 -0.42 -1.97 16.62
N SER A 101 -0.30 -2.26 17.92
CA SER A 101 0.43 -1.43 18.87
C SER A 101 1.47 -2.30 19.55
N THR A 102 2.69 -1.82 19.66
CA THR A 102 3.79 -2.56 20.29
C THR A 102 4.69 -1.62 21.07
N ARG A 103 5.39 -2.15 22.07
CA ARG A 103 6.53 -1.46 22.65
C ARG A 103 7.80 -1.93 21.94
N SER A 104 8.57 -0.98 21.46
CA SER A 104 9.91 -1.23 20.93
C SER A 104 10.85 -1.67 22.06
N GLY A 105 12.02 -2.23 21.72
CA GLY A 105 12.98 -2.77 22.70
C GLY A 105 13.54 -1.73 23.67
N ASP A 106 13.44 -0.45 23.31
CA ASP A 106 13.76 0.74 24.13
C ASP A 106 12.59 1.17 25.05
N GLY A 107 11.45 0.46 25.01
CA GLY A 107 10.26 0.75 25.81
C GLY A 107 9.32 1.77 25.17
N THR A 108 9.63 2.28 23.98
CA THR A 108 8.80 3.30 23.31
C THR A 108 7.54 2.69 22.69
N LEU A 109 6.37 3.28 22.95
CA LEU A 109 5.11 2.86 22.33
C LEU A 109 5.07 3.25 20.86
N VAL A 110 4.68 2.29 20.02
CA VAL A 110 4.57 2.44 18.58
C VAL A 110 3.20 1.96 18.11
N HIS A 111 2.55 2.77 17.30
CA HIS A 111 1.33 2.39 16.58
C HIS A 111 1.61 2.22 15.09
N LEU A 112 1.22 1.08 14.53
CA LEU A 112 1.34 0.77 13.11
C LEU A 112 0.03 1.05 12.37
N TYR A 113 0.10 1.71 11.22
CA TYR A 113 -1.03 1.98 10.35
C TYR A 113 -0.71 1.64 8.90
N ALA A 114 -1.72 1.17 8.16
CA ALA A 114 -1.70 1.23 6.70
C ALA A 114 -2.35 2.57 6.29
N ARG A 115 -1.59 3.42 5.61
CA ARG A 115 -2.02 4.77 5.20
C ARG A 115 -1.94 4.89 3.69
N SER A 116 -2.91 5.58 3.10
CA SER A 116 -2.95 5.88 1.67
C SER A 116 -3.12 7.37 1.45
N ALA A 117 -2.50 7.90 0.38
CA ALA A 117 -2.67 9.28 -0.05
C ALA A 117 -2.85 9.34 -1.57
N GLN A 118 -3.61 10.33 -2.03
CA GLN A 118 -3.71 10.66 -3.45
C GLN A 118 -2.56 11.59 -3.82
N LEU A 119 -1.56 11.07 -4.52
CA LEU A 119 -0.39 11.82 -4.96
C LEU A 119 -0.49 12.20 -6.43
N LYS A 120 0.26 13.22 -6.85
CA LYS A 120 0.32 13.60 -8.27
C LYS A 120 1.07 12.51 -9.05
N GLY A 121 0.43 11.99 -10.09
CA GLY A 121 1.03 11.04 -11.02
C GLY A 121 1.06 11.57 -12.46
N PRO A 122 1.84 10.93 -13.36
CA PRO A 122 2.04 11.40 -14.73
C PRO A 122 0.77 11.37 -15.59
N LYS A 123 -0.26 10.61 -15.20
CA LYS A 123 -1.55 10.50 -15.90
C LYS A 123 -2.74 10.99 -15.04
N GLY A 124 -2.47 11.67 -13.93
CA GLY A 124 -3.47 12.05 -12.94
C GLY A 124 -3.15 11.54 -11.54
N PRO A 125 -4.05 11.78 -10.55
CA PRO A 125 -3.84 11.35 -9.18
C PRO A 125 -3.68 9.83 -9.07
N VAL A 126 -2.71 9.38 -8.28
CA VAL A 126 -2.45 7.97 -8.00
C VAL A 126 -2.57 7.72 -6.51
N THR A 127 -3.21 6.61 -6.13
CA THR A 127 -3.19 6.16 -4.75
C THR A 127 -1.82 5.56 -4.44
N PHE A 128 -1.15 6.11 -3.44
CA PHE A 128 0.10 5.58 -2.91
C PHE A 128 -0.13 5.15 -1.46
N SER A 129 0.21 3.90 -1.15
CA SER A 129 -0.11 3.29 0.15
C SER A 129 1.15 2.78 0.81
N CYS A 130 1.31 3.07 2.11
CA CYS A 130 2.46 2.67 2.89
C CYS A 130 2.05 2.21 4.28
N VAL A 131 2.91 1.41 4.92
CA VAL A 131 2.86 1.12 6.35
C VAL A 131 3.66 2.18 7.09
N VAL A 132 3.01 2.85 8.03
CA VAL A 132 3.56 3.95 8.83
C VAL A 132 3.59 3.55 10.29
N ARG A 133 4.73 3.78 10.93
CA ARG A 133 4.89 3.74 12.38
C ARG A 133 4.76 5.14 12.94
N TYR A 134 3.91 5.31 13.94
CA TYR A 134 3.89 6.50 14.78
C TYR A 134 4.50 6.17 16.13
N ILE A 135 5.51 6.92 16.50
CA ILE A 135 6.25 6.78 17.76
C ILE A 135 5.59 7.71 18.77
N VAL A 136 5.18 7.17 19.91
CA VAL A 136 4.42 7.87 20.94
C VAL A 136 5.26 8.07 22.19
N ASN A 137 5.28 9.30 22.70
CA ASN A 137 5.73 9.56 24.05
C ASN A 137 4.58 9.28 25.02
N GLU A 138 4.65 8.12 25.69
CA GLU A 138 3.62 7.67 26.63
C GLU A 138 3.38 8.67 27.77
N ARG A 139 4.40 9.42 28.20
CA ARG A 139 4.27 10.36 29.32
C ARG A 139 3.41 11.57 28.96
N SER A 140 3.48 12.02 27.71
CA SER A 140 2.76 13.21 27.24
C SER A 140 1.56 12.89 26.34
N ASP A 141 1.34 11.61 26.03
CA ASP A 141 0.33 11.12 25.07
C ASP A 141 0.40 11.83 23.71
N ARG A 142 1.63 12.00 23.20
CA ARG A 142 1.88 12.71 21.95
C ARG A 142 2.75 11.93 20.99
N ILE A 143 2.46 12.10 19.70
CA ILE A 143 3.29 11.58 18.63
C ILE A 143 4.59 12.40 18.61
N ILE A 144 5.73 11.73 18.73
CA ILE A 144 7.05 12.37 18.72
C ILE A 144 7.84 12.12 17.45
N ASN A 145 7.43 11.13 16.65
CA ASN A 145 8.04 10.87 15.35
C ASN A 145 7.16 9.93 14.52
N HIS A 146 7.48 9.79 13.23
CA HIS A 146 6.95 8.76 12.36
C HIS A 146 8.05 8.14 11.50
N SER A 147 7.81 6.94 10.97
CA SER A 147 8.65 6.32 9.97
C SER A 147 7.85 5.47 8.99
N ILE A 148 8.30 5.40 7.75
CA ILE A 148 7.70 4.56 6.72
C ILE A 148 8.46 3.23 6.67
N GLU A 149 7.77 2.14 7.03
CA GLU A 149 8.32 0.77 6.99
C GLU A 149 8.35 0.21 5.57
N GLY A 150 7.35 0.51 4.76
CA GLY A 150 7.27 0.05 3.38
C GLY A 150 6.07 0.60 2.63
N CYS A 151 6.19 0.64 1.30
CA CYS A 151 5.18 0.94 0.29
C CYS A 151 5.41 -0.08 -0.85
#